data_AF-A0A554VBE3-F1
#
_entry.id   AF-A0A554VBE3-F1
#
_cell.length_a   1.000
_cell.length_b   1.000
_cell.length_c   1.000
_cell.angle_alpha   90.00
_cell.angle_beta   90.00
_cell.angle_gamma   90.00
#
_symmetry.space_group_name_H-M   'P 1'
#
loop_
_entity.id
_entity.type
_entity.pdbx_description
1 polymer ?
#
loop_
_entity_poly.entity_id
_entity_poly.type
_entity_poly.pdbx_seq_one_letter_code
_entity_poly.pdbx_strand_id
1 'polypeptide(L)'
;MSDVLTMLHIKMDIFMYNLIHYHPYEIVLYVWINKLYAQNKSIEEAIQLIYKARNRFLLTSKDSLCNYPPNESPLTKPNRGDAKGLSN
;
A
#
# COMPACT_ATOMS: atom_id res chain seq x y z
N MET A 1 -1.29 10.00 -22.00
CA MET A 1 -1.92 9.39 -20.80
C MET A 1 -2.27 7.93 -21.05
N SER A 2 -2.93 7.61 -22.18
CA SER A 2 -3.30 6.23 -22.54
C SER A 2 -2.12 5.26 -22.54
N ASP A 3 -0.95 5.66 -23.07
CA ASP A 3 0.25 4.80 -23.10
C ASP A 3 0.76 4.44 -21.71
N VAL A 4 0.76 5.42 -20.79
CA VAL A 4 1.17 5.21 -19.39
C VAL A 4 0.21 4.26 -18.69
N LEU A 5 -1.11 4.43 -18.87
CA LEU A 5 -2.10 3.52 -18.29
C LEU A 5 -1.97 2.10 -18.84
N THR A 6 -1.72 1.98 -20.14
CA THR A 6 -1.52 0.70 -20.83
C THR A 6 -0.30 -0.04 -20.27
N MET A 7 0.82 0.66 -20.09
CA MET A 7 2.05 0.10 -19.51
C MET A 7 1.96 -0.21 -18.03
N LEU A 8 1.02 0.42 -17.31
CA LEU A 8 0.70 0.09 -15.92
C LEU A 8 -0.33 -1.06 -15.81
N HIS A 9 -0.76 -1.63 -16.95
CA HIS A 9 -1.81 -2.64 -17.04
C HIS A 9 -3.16 -2.18 -16.44
N ILE A 10 -3.44 -0.88 -16.54
CA ILE A 10 -4.69 -0.27 -16.07
C ILE A 10 -5.62 -0.10 -17.26
N LYS A 11 -6.84 -0.65 -17.16
CA LYS A 11 -7.85 -0.43 -18.19
C LYS A 11 -8.38 1.00 -18.12
N MET A 12 -8.39 1.67 -19.27
CA MET A 12 -8.68 3.11 -19.33
C MET A 12 -10.14 3.44 -18.97
N ASP A 13 -11.09 2.59 -19.34
CA ASP A 13 -12.50 2.71 -18.97
C ASP A 13 -12.70 2.66 -17.45
N ILE A 14 -12.10 1.68 -16.78
CA ILE A 14 -12.15 1.53 -15.32
C ILE A 14 -11.47 2.71 -14.64
N PHE A 15 -10.30 3.12 -15.14
CA PHE A 15 -9.57 4.25 -14.59
C PHE A 15 -10.39 5.55 -14.64
N MET A 16 -10.99 5.85 -15.79
CA MET A 16 -11.78 7.07 -15.97
C MET A 16 -13.05 7.05 -15.12
N TYR A 17 -13.72 5.89 -15.05
CA TYR A 17 -14.87 5.72 -14.15
C TYR A 17 -14.48 6.00 -12.70
N ASN A 18 -13.40 5.39 -12.21
CA ASN A 18 -12.94 5.58 -10.83
C ASN A 18 -12.47 7.02 -10.56
N LEU A 19 -11.82 7.65 -11.54
CA LEU A 19 -11.36 9.03 -11.44
C LEU A 19 -12.54 10.02 -11.25
N ILE A 20 -13.61 9.86 -12.03
CA ILE A 20 -14.81 10.71 -11.94
C ILE A 20 -15.53 10.50 -10.59
N HIS A 21 -15.45 9.30 -10.03
CA HIS A 21 -15.99 8.96 -8.71
C HIS A 21 -15.02 9.28 -7.56
N TYR A 22 -13.95 10.03 -7.82
CA TYR A 22 -12.99 10.49 -6.82
C TYR A 22 -12.31 9.38 -6.01
N HIS A 23 -12.08 8.21 -6.62
CA HIS A 23 -11.30 7.17 -5.95
C HIS A 23 -9.88 7.67 -5.67
N PRO A 24 -9.37 7.56 -4.43
CA PRO A 24 -8.10 8.19 -4.04
C PRO A 24 -6.90 7.75 -4.88
N TYR A 25 -6.85 6.48 -5.26
CA TYR A 25 -5.74 5.93 -6.05
C TYR A 25 -5.68 6.57 -7.44
N GLU A 26 -6.82 6.64 -8.13
CA GLU A 26 -6.92 7.19 -9.47
C GLU A 26 -6.71 8.70 -9.50
N ILE A 27 -7.18 9.44 -8.48
CA ILE A 27 -6.85 10.86 -8.32
C ILE A 27 -5.34 11.07 -8.23
N VAL A 28 -4.67 10.33 -7.32
CA VAL A 28 -3.22 10.48 -7.11
C VAL A 28 -2.47 10.13 -8.39
N LEU A 29 -2.85 9.04 -9.05
CA LEU A 29 -2.23 8.62 -10.30
C LEU A 29 -2.45 9.64 -11.42
N TYR A 30 -3.66 10.19 -11.57
CA TYR A 30 -3.96 11.25 -12.53
C TYR A 30 -3.10 12.49 -12.29
N VAL A 31 -2.96 12.93 -11.04
CA VAL A 31 -2.12 14.08 -10.68
C VAL A 31 -0.66 13.83 -11.03
N TRP A 32 -0.13 12.64 -10.73
CA TRP A 32 1.25 12.29 -11.08
C TRP A 32 1.47 12.29 -12.59
N ILE A 33 0.58 11.64 -13.35
CA ILE A 33 0.67 11.59 -14.81
C ILE A 33 0.68 12.99 -15.40
N ASN A 34 -0.24 13.87 -14.97
CA ASN A 34 -0.29 15.25 -15.47
C ASN A 34 0.96 16.05 -15.12
N LYS A 35 1.50 15.92 -13.90
CA LYS A 35 2.76 16.57 -13.50
C LYS A 35 3.93 16.12 -14.37
N LEU A 36 4.01 14.83 -14.68
CA LEU A 36 5.09 14.28 -15.49
C LEU A 36 5.01 14.76 -16.95
N TYR A 37 3.80 14.83 -17.52
CA TYR A 37 3.60 15.43 -18.84
C TYR A 37 3.94 16.93 -18.86
N ALA A 38 3.56 17.68 -17.83
CA ALA A 38 3.92 19.10 -17.71
C ALA A 38 5.44 19.33 -17.62
N GLN A 39 6.19 18.33 -17.17
CA GLN A 39 7.65 18.35 -17.10
C GLN A 39 8.32 17.84 -18.38
N ASN A 40 7.56 17.58 -19.46
CA ASN A 40 8.06 16.98 -20.71
C ASN A 40 8.84 15.67 -20.49
N LYS A 41 8.46 14.89 -19.48
CA LYS A 41 9.08 13.58 -19.24
C LYS A 41 8.70 12.60 -20.33
N SER A 42 9.64 11.73 -20.71
CA SER A 42 9.34 10.64 -21.62
C SER A 42 8.33 9.68 -20.99
N ILE A 43 7.64 8.89 -21.81
CA ILE A 43 6.66 7.91 -21.33
C ILE A 43 7.36 6.88 -20.43
N GLU A 44 8.54 6.42 -20.82
CA GLU A 44 9.35 5.45 -20.06
C GLU A 44 9.79 6.02 -18.71
N GLU A 45 10.27 7.27 -18.68
CA GLU A 45 10.64 7.95 -17.43
C GLU A 45 9.42 8.09 -16.51
N ALA A 46 8.28 8.49 -17.05
CA ALA A 46 7.04 8.66 -16.29
C ALA A 46 6.60 7.33 -15.65
N ILE A 47 6.66 6.23 -16.40
CA ILE A 47 6.33 4.89 -15.91
C ILE A 47 7.26 4.50 -14.75
N GLN A 48 8.58 4.66 -14.91
CA GLN A 48 9.53 4.33 -13.85
C GLN A 48 9.31 5.15 -12.57
N LEU A 49 9.01 6.44 -12.71
CA LEU A 49 8.73 7.32 -11.57
C LEU A 49 7.44 6.92 -10.87
N ILE A 50 6.38 6.58 -11.62
CA ILE A 50 5.11 6.10 -11.05
C ILE A 50 5.32 4.77 -10.31
N TYR A 51 6.07 3.82 -10.87
CA TYR A 51 6.39 2.57 -10.17
C TYR A 51 7.17 2.82 -8.86
N LYS A 52 8.19 3.70 -8.89
CA LYS A 52 8.96 4.06 -7.70
C LYS A 52 8.10 4.75 -6.63
N ALA A 53 7.19 5.64 -7.05
CA ALA A 53 6.28 6.36 -6.15
C ALA A 53 5.25 5.40 -5.54
N ARG A 54 4.65 4.52 -6.35
CA ARG A 54 3.71 3.48 -5.92
C ARG A 54 4.33 2.56 -4.89
N ASN A 55 5.56 2.08 -5.12
CA ASN A 55 6.26 1.25 -4.15
C ASN A 55 6.50 1.99 -2.83
N ARG A 56 6.92 3.25 -2.86
CA ARG A 56 7.10 4.04 -1.63
C ARG A 56 5.78 4.30 -0.89
N PHE A 57 4.71 4.63 -1.59
CA PHE A 57 3.40 4.89 -1.00
C PHE A 57 2.80 3.62 -0.36
N LEU A 58 2.92 2.47 -1.04
CA LEU A 58 2.47 1.17 -0.50
C LEU A 58 3.33 0.68 0.67
N LEU A 59 4.65 0.92 0.64
CA LEU A 59 5.55 0.49 1.71
C LEU A 59 5.41 1.35 2.97
N THR A 60 5.22 2.66 2.82
CA THR A 60 5.02 3.57 3.97
C THR A 60 3.68 3.40 4.67
N SER A 61 2.65 2.91 3.96
CA SER A 61 1.36 2.58 4.59
C SER A 61 1.42 1.38 5.54
N LYS A 62 2.46 0.52 5.46
CA LYS A 62 2.66 -0.57 6.43
C LYS A 62 3.28 -0.09 7.74
N ASP A 63 4.17 0.90 7.68
CA ASP A 63 4.86 1.39 8.87
C ASP A 63 3.93 2.24 9.77
N SER A 64 2.88 2.85 9.22
CA SER A 64 1.90 3.61 10.02
C SER A 64 0.76 2.78 10.62
N LEU A 65 0.65 1.48 10.30
CA LEU A 65 -0.40 0.59 10.82
C LEU A 65 0.08 -0.39 11.88
N CYS A 66 1.38 -0.43 12.17
CA CYS A 66 1.94 -1.18 13.30
C CYS A 66 1.90 -0.36 14.61
N ASN A 67 0.77 0.28 14.92
CA ASN A 67 0.48 0.67 16.29
C ASN A 67 -0.18 -0.53 16.98
N TYR A 68 0.63 -1.53 17.35
CA TYR A 68 0.17 -2.47 18.37
C TYR A 68 -0.10 -1.64 19.64
N PRO A 69 -1.29 -1.74 20.27
CA PRO A 69 -1.43 -1.21 21.60
C PRO A 69 -0.40 -1.91 22.49
N PRO A 70 0.38 -1.19 23.31
CA PRO A 70 1.06 -1.87 24.39
C PRO A 70 -0.05 -2.48 25.25
N ASN A 71 0.20 -3.67 25.78
CA ASN A 71 -0.66 -4.41 26.71
C ASN A 71 -1.59 -5.43 26.03
N GLU A 72 -1.02 -6.53 25.54
CA GLU A 72 -1.52 -7.85 25.91
C GLU A 72 -0.36 -8.85 25.83
N SER A 73 -0.03 -9.41 26.99
CA SER A 73 1.15 -10.20 27.31
C SER A 73 1.32 -11.43 26.40
N PRO A 74 2.56 -11.87 26.12
CA PRO A 74 2.78 -13.14 25.43
C PRO A 74 2.22 -14.27 26.29
N LEU A 75 1.39 -15.11 25.67
CA LEU A 75 0.94 -16.40 26.20
C LEU A 75 2.06 -17.08 27.01
N THR A 76 1.86 -17.18 28.32
CA THR A 76 2.64 -18.04 29.19
C THR A 76 2.56 -19.47 28.66
N LYS A 77 3.70 -19.99 28.21
CA LYS A 77 3.91 -21.42 27.97
C LYS A 77 3.54 -22.18 29.24
N PRO A 78 2.84 -23.33 29.15
CA PRO A 78 2.65 -24.16 30.33
C PRO A 78 4.00 -24.77 30.71
N ASN A 79 4.53 -24.37 31.87
CA ASN A 79 5.69 -25.00 32.46
C ASN A 79 5.33 -26.43 32.88
N ARG A 80 6.01 -27.39 32.26
CA ARG A 80 6.09 -28.78 32.66
C ARG A 80 6.87 -28.86 33.98
N GLY A 81 6.19 -29.31 35.03
CA GLY A 81 6.80 -29.76 36.28
C GLY A 81 6.41 -28.89 37.47
N ASP A 82 5.51 -29.39 38.31
CA ASP A 82 5.77 -29.53 39.74
C ASP A 82 4.77 -30.50 40.37
N ALA A 83 5.33 -31.52 41.02
CA ALA A 83 4.62 -32.48 41.84
C ALA A 83 4.50 -31.92 43.26
N LYS A 84 3.30 -32.02 43.87
CA LYS A 84 3.03 -32.59 45.21
C LYS A 84 1.59 -32.28 45.64
N GLY A 85 0.98 -33.28 46.29
CA GLY A 85 -0.45 -33.35 46.57
C GLY A 85 -0.94 -32.64 47.83
N LEU A 86 -2.24 -32.79 48.07
CA LEU A 86 -2.94 -33.14 49.32
C LEU A 86 -4.46 -33.12 48.97
N SER A 87 -5.14 -34.26 49.06
CA SER A 87 -6.05 -34.65 50.15
C SER A 87 -7.37 -33.87 50.19
N ASN A 88 -8.47 -34.58 49.92
CA ASN A 88 -9.59 -34.80 50.85
C ASN A 88 -10.36 -36.05 50.42
#